data_AF-A0AA42C7I1-F1
#
_entry.id   AF-A0AA42C7I1-F1
#
_cell.length_a   1.000
_cell.length_b   1.000
_cell.length_c   1.000
_cell.angle_alpha   90.00
_cell.angle_beta   90.00
_cell.angle_gamma   90.00
#
_symmetry.space_group_name_H-M   'P 1'
#
loop_
_entity.id
_entity.type
_entity.pdbx_description
1 polymer ?
#
loop_
_entity_poly.entity_id
_entity_poly.type
_entity_poly.pdbx_seq_one_letter_code
_entity_poly.pdbx_strand_id
1 'polypeptide(L)'
;MDNFKQIDYKRSLEIFKKAELTGRRLKLGDFKTSKWLQKENISLEAVKGISQQYPDLRICIIGEGEAEGFYIYSQKQETCLKFEAALIEMK
;
A
#
# COMPACT_ATOMS: atom_id res chain seq x y z
N MET A 1 16.44 -3.02 0.90
CA MET A 1 16.09 -3.56 -0.43
C MET A 1 14.59 -3.66 -0.45
N ASP A 2 13.98 -2.68 -1.11
CA ASP A 2 12.59 -2.30 -0.95
C ASP A 2 11.63 -3.37 -1.45
N ASN A 3 10.80 -3.88 -0.54
CA ASN A 3 9.66 -4.76 -0.80
C ASN A 3 8.54 -4.06 -1.61
N PHE A 4 8.83 -2.93 -2.25
CA PHE A 4 7.87 -2.17 -3.05
C PHE A 4 8.09 -2.44 -4.52
N LYS A 5 7.11 -3.09 -5.16
CA LYS A 5 7.09 -3.24 -6.62
C LYS A 5 6.21 -2.19 -7.26
N GLN A 6 6.72 -1.60 -8.34
CA GLN A 6 5.91 -0.74 -9.18
C GLN A 6 4.86 -1.56 -9.91
N ILE A 7 3.63 -1.07 -9.88
CA ILE A 7 2.47 -1.66 -10.55
C ILE A 7 1.76 -0.60 -11.39
N ASP A 8 0.87 -1.05 -12.27
CA ASP A 8 0.13 -0.14 -13.14
C ASP A 8 -0.72 0.85 -12.34
N TYR A 9 -0.43 2.14 -12.49
CA TYR A 9 -1.11 3.21 -11.76
C TYR A 9 -2.60 3.28 -12.06
N LYS A 10 -3.00 3.23 -13.33
CA LYS A 10 -4.41 3.38 -13.75
C LYS A 10 -5.26 2.24 -13.23
N ARG A 11 -4.79 1.00 -13.38
CA ARG A 11 -5.44 -0.20 -12.85
C ARG A 11 -5.54 -0.16 -11.33
N SER A 12 -4.51 0.34 -10.66
CA SER A 12 -4.51 0.49 -9.20
C SER A 12 -5.57 1.50 -8.73
N LEU A 13 -5.76 2.61 -9.44
CA LEU A 13 -6.82 3.56 -9.11
C LEU A 13 -8.23 2.93 -9.20
N GLU A 14 -8.47 2.09 -10.21
CA GLU A 14 -9.76 1.38 -10.33
C GLU A 14 -9.98 0.42 -9.16
N ILE A 15 -8.93 -0.30 -8.75
CA ILE A 15 -8.94 -1.16 -7.57
C ILE A 15 -9.26 -0.35 -6.31
N PHE A 16 -8.61 0.80 -6.12
CA PHE A 16 -8.83 1.65 -4.94
C PHE A 16 -10.26 2.19 -4.89
N LYS A 17 -10.80 2.62 -6.03
CA LYS A 17 -12.19 3.07 -6.13
C LYS A 17 -13.16 1.95 -5.77
N LYS A 18 -12.91 0.74 -6.27
CA LYS A 18 -13.73 -0.45 -5.94
C LYS A 18 -13.62 -0.81 -4.45
N ALA A 19 -12.42 -0.76 -3.86
CA ALA A 19 -12.20 -1.02 -2.44
C ALA A 19 -12.90 0.02 -1.54
N GLU A 20 -12.94 1.28 -1.96
CA GLU A 20 -13.69 2.33 -1.26
C GLU A 20 -15.20 2.10 -1.32
N LEU A 21 -15.76 1.80 -2.50
CA LEU A 21 -17.19 1.51 -2.67
C LEU A 21 -17.65 0.28 -1.90
N THR A 22 -16.77 -0.70 -1.70
CA THR A 22 -17.05 -1.94 -0.97
C THR A 22 -16.72 -1.86 0.51
N GLY A 23 -16.20 -0.73 1.01
CA GLY A 23 -15.82 -0.55 2.41
C GLY A 23 -14.57 -1.34 2.84
N ARG A 24 -13.83 -1.93 1.89
CA ARG A 24 -12.61 -2.72 2.13
C ARG A 24 -11.36 -1.87 2.28
N ARG A 25 -11.44 -0.60 1.87
CA ARG A 25 -10.37 0.37 2.05
C ARG A 25 -10.22 0.72 3.54
N LEU A 26 -9.05 0.42 4.08
CA LEU A 26 -8.66 0.79 5.43
C LEU A 26 -8.20 2.25 5.49
N LYS A 27 -8.61 2.96 6.54
CA LYS A 27 -8.25 4.37 6.77
C LYS A 27 -7.07 4.47 7.71
N LEU A 28 -6.08 5.30 7.36
CA LEU A 28 -4.99 5.64 8.26
C LEU A 28 -5.54 6.31 9.53
N GLY A 29 -5.00 5.94 10.68
CA GLY A 29 -5.48 6.37 11.99
C GLY A 29 -6.55 5.46 12.62
N ASP A 30 -7.10 4.50 11.88
CA ASP A 30 -7.96 3.48 12.46
C ASP A 30 -7.13 2.38 13.17
N PHE A 31 -7.69 1.85 14.27
CA PHE A 31 -7.05 0.78 15.05
C PHE A 31 -6.87 -0.49 14.23
N LYS A 32 -7.84 -0.85 13.37
CA LYS A 32 -7.76 -2.04 12.50
C LYS A 32 -6.62 -1.90 11.50
N THR A 33 -6.45 -0.72 10.93
CA THR A 33 -5.35 -0.40 10.02
C THR A 33 -4.00 -0.53 10.70
N SER A 34 -3.86 0.03 11.90
CA SER A 34 -2.61 -0.03 12.67
C SER A 34 -2.23 -1.49 12.99
N LYS A 35 -3.21 -2.31 13.37
CA LYS A 35 -3.00 -3.74 13.61
C LYS A 35 -2.61 -4.51 12.35
N TRP A 36 -3.22 -4.19 11.21
CA TRP A 36 -2.90 -4.81 9.92
C TRP A 36 -1.47 -4.44 9.46
N LEU A 37 -1.08 -3.16 9.57
CA LEU A 37 0.27 -2.69 9.25
C LEU A 37 1.36 -3.38 10.10
N GLN A 38 1.09 -3.56 11.40
CA GLN A 38 2.00 -4.29 12.28
C GLN A 38 2.15 -5.76 11.90
N LYS A 39 1.06 -6.41 11.48
CA LYS A 39 1.07 -7.81 11.01
C LYS A 39 1.92 -7.97 9.75
N GLU A 40 1.81 -7.04 8.81
CA GLU A 40 2.53 -7.09 7.53
C GLU A 40 4.00 -6.71 7.61
N ASN A 41 4.48 -6.29 8.79
CA ASN A 41 5.88 -5.93 9.05
C ASN A 41 6.42 -4.91 8.02
N ILE A 42 5.61 -3.90 7.72
CA ILE A 42 5.97 -2.87 6.75
C ILE A 42 7.06 -1.99 7.36
N SER A 43 8.22 -1.94 6.70
CA SER A 43 9.32 -1.08 7.13
C SER A 43 8.95 0.40 6.94
N LEU A 44 8.79 1.10 8.07
CA LEU A 44 8.55 2.55 8.08
C LEU A 44 9.71 3.33 7.46
N GLU A 45 10.93 2.79 7.52
CA GLU A 45 12.10 3.40 6.88
C GLU A 45 11.99 3.39 5.36
N ALA A 46 11.52 2.29 4.77
CA ALA A 46 11.25 2.21 3.33
C ALA A 46 10.16 3.20 2.91
N VAL A 47 9.05 3.26 3.66
CA VAL A 47 7.96 4.23 3.41
C VAL A 47 8.49 5.67 3.50
N LYS A 48 9.36 5.97 4.48
CA LYS A 48 9.99 7.29 4.62
C LYS A 48 10.89 7.62 3.43
N GLY A 49 11.69 6.66 2.94
CA GLY A 49 12.52 6.84 1.76
C GLY A 49 11.69 7.17 0.51
N ILE A 50 10.59 6.46 0.30
CA ILE A 50 9.67 6.73 -0.81
C ILE A 50 9.00 8.10 -0.63
N SER A 51 8.57 8.46 0.59
CA SER A 51 7.98 9.77 0.87
C SER A 51 8.93 10.94 0.62
N GLN A 52 10.25 10.74 0.69
CA GLN A 52 11.23 11.77 0.33
C GLN A 52 11.36 11.95 -1.19
N GLN A 53 11.17 10.89 -1.98
CA GLN A 53 11.20 10.93 -3.44
C GLN A 53 9.90 11.50 -4.03
N TYR A 54 8.77 11.26 -3.35
CA TYR A 54 7.43 11.65 -3.81
C TYR A 54 6.76 12.56 -2.77
N PRO A 55 6.84 13.90 -2.90
CA PRO A 55 6.20 14.82 -1.94
C PRO A 55 4.66 14.80 -1.98
N ASP A 56 4.05 14.22 -3.03
CA ASP A 56 2.59 14.03 -3.21
C ASP A 56 2.17 12.59 -2.88
N LEU A 57 2.96 11.88 -2.08
CA LEU A 57 2.70 10.49 -1.76
C LEU A 57 1.38 10.28 -1.02
N ARG A 58 0.56 9.36 -1.53
CA ARG A 58 -0.67 8.90 -0.94
C ARG A 58 -0.58 7.42 -0.65
N ILE A 59 -1.20 7.00 0.45
CA ILE A 59 -1.22 5.61 0.90
C ILE A 59 -2.65 5.09 0.76
N CYS A 60 -2.78 3.89 0.18
CA CYS A 60 -4.02 3.14 0.15
C CYS A 60 -3.78 1.76 0.75
N ILE A 61 -4.61 1.35 1.69
CA ILE A 61 -4.50 0.06 2.37
C ILE A 61 -5.80 -0.68 2.11
N ILE A 62 -5.70 -1.88 1.57
CA ILE A 62 -6.85 -2.75 1.35
C ILE A 62 -6.66 -3.94 2.29
N GLY A 63 -7.58 -4.08 3.24
CA GLY A 63 -7.42 -5.02 4.36
C GLY A 63 -7.99 -6.42 4.11
N GLU A 64 -8.67 -6.62 2.98
CA GLU A 64 -9.36 -7.87 2.66
C GLU A 64 -9.64 -8.01 1.14
N GLY A 65 -9.58 -9.25 0.64
CA GLY A 65 -9.91 -9.64 -0.73
C GLY A 65 -8.70 -9.81 -1.65
N GLU A 66 -8.94 -10.06 -2.95
CA GLU A 66 -7.87 -10.33 -3.93
C GLU A 66 -6.89 -9.17 -4.12
N ALA A 67 -7.33 -7.95 -3.82
CA ALA A 67 -6.51 -6.74 -3.86
C ALA A 67 -5.97 -6.34 -2.49
N GLU A 68 -5.97 -7.25 -1.50
CA GLU A 68 -5.36 -6.99 -0.20
C GLU A 68 -3.88 -6.59 -0.36
N GLY A 69 -3.49 -5.59 0.42
CA GLY A 69 -2.12 -5.11 0.43
C GLY A 69 -1.98 -3.64 0.81
N PHE A 70 -0.72 -3.24 0.90
CA PHE A 70 -0.32 -1.87 1.16
C PHE A 70 0.17 -1.23 -0.14
N TYR A 71 -0.44 -0.11 -0.49
CA TYR A 71 -0.18 0.60 -1.73
C TYR A 71 0.24 2.03 -1.44
N ILE A 72 1.21 2.49 -2.21
CA ILE A 72 1.69 3.85 -2.22
C ILE A 72 1.54 4.37 -3.65
N TYR A 73 0.97 5.55 -3.84
CA TYR A 73 0.85 6.14 -5.16
C TYR A 73 1.10 7.63 -5.12
N SER A 74 1.60 8.18 -6.22
CA SER A 74 1.69 9.63 -6.43
C SER A 74 0.85 9.99 -7.64
N GLN A 75 -0.04 10.96 -7.47
CA GLN A 75 -0.87 11.44 -8.57
C GLN A 75 -0.07 12.31 -9.52
N LYS A 76 0.84 13.13 -8.99
CA LYS A 76 1.69 14.01 -9.81
C LYS A 76 2.66 13.25 -10.73
N GLN A 77 3.16 12.10 -10.27
CA GLN A 77 4.11 11.29 -11.03
C GLN A 77 3.46 10.06 -11.69
N GLU A 78 2.14 9.92 -11.59
CA GLU A 78 1.37 8.79 -12.14
C GLU A 78 2.00 7.42 -11.83
N THR A 79 2.49 7.25 -10.61
CA THR A 79 3.16 6.01 -10.18
C THR A 79 2.41 5.35 -9.04
N CYS A 80 2.44 4.02 -9.02
CA CYS A 80 1.92 3.21 -7.94
C CYS A 80 2.91 2.10 -7.58
N LEU A 81 3.13 1.92 -6.30
CA LEU A 81 4.00 0.94 -5.69
C LEU A 81 3.14 0.09 -4.74
N LYS A 82 3.22 -1.23 -4.87
CA LYS A 82 2.62 -2.18 -3.95
C LYS A 82 3.71 -2.78 -3.08
N PHE A 83 3.49 -2.81 -1.77
CA PHE A 83 4.30 -3.58 -0.86
C PHE A 83 3.98 -5.06 -1.05
N GLU A 84 4.99 -5.85 -1.36
CA GLU A 84 4.98 -7.30 -1.32
C GLU A 84 5.86 -7.71 -0.15
N ALA A 85 5.25 -8.14 0.96
CA ALA A 85 6.02 -8.74 2.03
C ALA A 85 6.87 -9.87 1.43
N ALA A 86 8.17 -9.84 1.67
CA ALA A 86 9.01 -10.98 1.37
C ALA A 86 8.39 -12.17 2.09
N LEU A 87 7.85 -13.12 1.31
CA LEU A 87 7.45 -14.42 1.83
C LEU A 87 8.68 -14.92 2.58
N ILE A 88 8.61 -14.94 3.90
CA ILE A 88 9.53 -15.77 4.67
C ILE A 88 9.15 -17.17 4.20
N GLU A 89 9.92 -17.69 3.24
CA GLU A 89 9.91 -19.10 2.92
C GLU A 89 10.21 -19.80 4.24
N MET A 90 9.15 -20.27 4.91
CA MET A 90 9.30 -21.17 6.05
C MET A 90 9.94 -22.44 5.49
N LYS A 91 11.25 -22.55 5.75
CA LYS A 91 12.04 -23.75 5.51
C LYS A 91 11.81 -24.76 6.62
#